data_AF-F0XVE0-F1
#
_entry.id   AF-F0XVE0-F1
#
_cell.length_a   1.000
_cell.length_b   1.000
_cell.length_c   1.000
_cell.angle_alpha   90.00
_cell.angle_beta   90.00
_cell.angle_gamma   90.00
#
_symmetry.space_group_name_H-M   'P 1'
#
loop_
_entity.id
_entity.type
_entity.pdbx_description
1 polymer ?
#
loop_
_entity_poly.entity_id
_entity_poly.type
_entity_poly.pdbx_seq_one_letter_code
_entity_poly.pdbx_strand_id
1 'polypeptide(L)'
;MLPVIERALGRPWDEVFALVERDAVGAASIAQAHRATLQSGEDVIIKIQHDKIAVKMRADLFILPVLQSILALGAPNLVSSMKPLLVLCREMVTQELDMRIEGYNRERLAAIFERSDFDGRHAHANVVFPKVFWEWTAERVMVQELAVGAVSLNDVAAVEGAGVPYGVAVDAVLQFFCESVFVHGYTHNDMHPGNLMIR
;
A
#
# COMPACT_ATOMS: atom_id res chain seq x y z
N MET A 1 -14.75 -10.71 -4.27
CA MET A 1 -13.37 -10.75 -4.78
C MET A 1 -13.33 -10.85 -6.30
N LEU A 2 -13.54 -12.04 -6.90
CA LEU A 2 -13.42 -12.26 -8.35
C LEU A 2 -14.22 -11.26 -9.23
N PRO A 3 -15.48 -10.92 -8.91
CA PRO A 3 -16.22 -9.93 -9.71
C PRO A 3 -15.61 -8.51 -9.67
N VAL A 4 -14.83 -8.18 -8.64
CA VAL A 4 -14.10 -6.91 -8.58
C VAL A 4 -12.91 -6.96 -9.52
N ILE A 5 -12.19 -8.07 -9.55
CA ILE A 5 -11.07 -8.30 -10.48
C ILE A 5 -11.55 -8.20 -11.92
N GLU A 6 -12.59 -8.95 -12.28
CA GLU A 6 -13.11 -8.98 -13.65
C GLU A 6 -13.56 -7.61 -14.13
N ARG A 7 -14.28 -6.86 -13.28
CA ARG A 7 -14.71 -5.49 -13.59
C ARG A 7 -13.55 -4.52 -13.70
N ALA A 8 -12.51 -4.68 -12.89
CA ALA A 8 -11.35 -3.79 -12.91
C ALA A 8 -10.47 -4.02 -14.14
N LEU A 9 -10.29 -5.29 -14.54
CA LEU A 9 -9.45 -5.68 -15.68
C LEU A 9 -10.22 -5.74 -17.01
N GLY A 10 -11.56 -5.72 -16.97
CA GLY A 10 -12.41 -5.76 -18.17
C GLY A 10 -12.41 -7.13 -18.88
N ARG A 11 -12.03 -8.20 -18.18
CA ARG A 11 -11.96 -9.56 -18.71
C ARG A 11 -12.15 -10.61 -17.61
N PRO A 12 -12.48 -11.87 -17.96
CA PRO A 12 -12.55 -12.96 -17.00
C PRO A 12 -11.23 -13.12 -16.22
N TRP A 13 -11.31 -13.40 -14.92
CA TRP A 13 -10.12 -13.49 -14.07
C TRP A 13 -9.23 -14.68 -14.44
N ASP A 14 -9.84 -15.75 -14.93
CA ASP A 14 -9.20 -17.00 -15.36
C ASP A 14 -8.45 -16.87 -16.68
N GLU A 15 -8.66 -15.80 -17.46
CA GLU A 15 -7.78 -15.44 -18.59
C GLU A 15 -6.44 -14.83 -18.13
N VAL A 16 -6.37 -14.32 -16.90
CA VAL A 16 -5.20 -13.62 -16.35
C VAL A 16 -4.46 -14.48 -15.33
N PHE A 17 -5.20 -15.15 -14.45
CA PHE A 17 -4.67 -15.93 -13.35
C PHE A 17 -4.99 -17.40 -13.54
N ALA A 18 -3.97 -18.25 -13.43
CA ALA A 18 -4.15 -19.71 -13.36
C ALA A 18 -4.76 -20.13 -12.01
N LEU A 19 -4.44 -19.40 -10.93
CA LEU A 19 -4.95 -19.65 -9.59
C LEU A 19 -5.14 -18.32 -8.85
N VAL A 20 -6.23 -18.19 -8.09
CA VAL A 20 -6.42 -17.13 -7.10
C VAL A 20 -6.87 -17.78 -5.79
N GLU A 21 -6.05 -17.64 -4.74
CA GLU A 21 -6.37 -18.15 -3.42
C GLU A 21 -7.53 -17.36 -2.80
N ARG A 22 -8.53 -18.07 -2.27
CA ARG A 22 -9.73 -17.44 -1.71
C ARG A 22 -9.47 -16.79 -0.36
N ASP A 23 -8.56 -17.35 0.41
CA ASP A 23 -8.18 -16.81 1.71
C ASP A 23 -7.27 -15.61 1.52
N ALA A 24 -7.54 -14.55 2.26
CA ALA A 24 -6.70 -13.36 2.22
C ALA A 24 -5.43 -13.62 3.02
N VAL A 25 -4.28 -13.31 2.43
CA VAL A 25 -2.99 -13.34 3.13
C VAL A 25 -2.80 -12.11 4.02
N GLY A 26 -3.59 -11.06 3.78
CA GLY A 26 -3.62 -9.86 4.60
C GLY A 26 -4.78 -8.95 4.25
N ALA A 27 -5.15 -8.07 5.19
CA ALA A 27 -6.13 -7.02 4.98
C ALA A 27 -5.53 -5.67 5.38
N ALA A 28 -5.71 -4.69 4.51
CA ALA A 28 -5.39 -3.29 4.75
C ALA A 28 -6.71 -2.50 4.92
N SER A 29 -6.60 -1.19 5.15
CA SER A 29 -7.74 -0.29 5.42
C SER A 29 -8.87 -0.38 4.39
N ILE A 30 -8.54 -0.42 3.10
CA ILE A 30 -9.50 -0.37 1.99
C ILE A 30 -9.44 -1.57 1.05
N ALA A 31 -8.48 -2.48 1.25
CA ALA A 31 -8.19 -3.58 0.34
C ALA A 31 -7.75 -4.84 1.08
N GLN A 32 -7.97 -5.98 0.43
CA GLN A 32 -7.50 -7.30 0.85
C GLN A 32 -6.44 -7.81 -0.13
N ALA A 33 -5.41 -8.47 0.39
CA ALA A 33 -4.35 -9.09 -0.38
C ALA A 33 -4.59 -10.60 -0.49
N HIS A 34 -4.48 -11.13 -1.70
CA HIS A 34 -4.64 -12.55 -2.01
C HIS A 34 -3.42 -13.05 -2.78
N ARG A 35 -2.99 -14.27 -2.49
CA ARG A 35 -2.00 -14.95 -3.30
C ARG A 35 -2.64 -15.48 -4.57
N ALA A 36 -1.92 -15.41 -5.68
CA ALA A 36 -2.36 -15.89 -6.97
C ALA A 36 -1.16 -16.31 -7.82
N THR A 37 -1.44 -17.02 -8.91
CA THR A 37 -0.46 -17.39 -9.92
C THR A 37 -0.97 -16.89 -11.27
N LEU A 38 -0.14 -16.13 -11.99
CA LEU A 38 -0.44 -15.66 -13.34
C LEU A 38 -0.48 -16.83 -14.33
N GLN A 39 -1.16 -16.67 -15.46
CA GLN A 39 -1.11 -17.64 -16.57
C GLN A 39 0.31 -17.87 -17.12
N SER A 40 1.20 -16.88 -16.95
CA SER A 40 2.61 -16.97 -17.30
C SER A 40 3.43 -17.82 -16.31
N GLY A 41 2.88 -18.13 -15.13
CA GLY A 41 3.48 -18.99 -14.10
C GLY A 41 4.06 -18.24 -12.90
N GLU A 42 4.18 -16.92 -12.93
CA GLU A 42 4.66 -16.15 -11.78
C GLU A 42 3.65 -16.12 -10.62
N ASP A 43 4.15 -16.35 -9.41
CA ASP A 43 3.41 -16.14 -8.17
C ASP A 43 3.36 -14.65 -7.80
N VAL A 44 2.16 -14.17 -7.51
CA VAL A 44 1.86 -12.76 -7.29
C VAL A 44 0.94 -12.54 -6.10
N ILE A 45 0.93 -11.31 -5.60
CA ILE A 45 -0.09 -10.79 -4.69
C ILE A 45 -1.04 -9.90 -5.47
N ILE A 46 -2.34 -10.19 -5.37
CA ILE A 46 -3.42 -9.34 -5.84
C ILE A 46 -3.98 -8.56 -4.66
N LYS A 47 -3.80 -7.24 -4.66
CA LYS A 47 -4.50 -6.32 -3.76
C LYS A 47 -5.81 -5.91 -4.41
N ILE A 48 -6.92 -6.11 -3.71
CA ILE A 48 -8.27 -5.91 -4.23
C ILE A 48 -9.02 -5.03 -3.26
N GLN A 49 -9.52 -3.89 -3.72
CA GLN A 49 -10.36 -3.05 -2.87
C GLN A 49 -11.61 -3.79 -2.39
N HIS A 50 -11.97 -3.58 -1.13
CA HIS A 50 -13.21 -4.10 -0.56
C HIS A 50 -14.40 -3.64 -1.41
N ASP A 51 -15.40 -4.51 -1.54
CA ASP A 51 -16.56 -4.13 -2.31
C ASP A 51 -17.28 -2.94 -1.66
N LYS A 52 -17.71 -1.99 -2.49
CA LYS A 52 -18.40 -0.74 -2.08
C LYS A 52 -17.57 0.23 -1.21
N ILE A 53 -16.28 0.00 -0.96
CA ILE A 53 -15.48 0.93 -0.14
C ILE A 53 -15.40 2.32 -0.78
N ALA A 54 -15.19 2.39 -2.09
CA ALA A 54 -15.21 3.64 -2.85
C ALA A 54 -16.54 4.39 -2.73
N VAL A 55 -17.66 3.68 -2.69
CA VAL A 55 -18.99 4.30 -2.53
C VAL A 55 -19.14 4.89 -1.13
N LYS A 56 -18.74 4.13 -0.10
CA LYS A 56 -18.78 4.59 1.29
C LYS A 56 -17.88 5.82 1.50
N MET A 57 -16.63 5.74 1.08
CA MET A 57 -15.68 6.85 1.22
C MET A 57 -16.12 8.09 0.45
N ARG A 58 -16.66 7.96 -0.77
CA ARG A 58 -17.21 9.10 -1.51
C ARG A 58 -18.42 9.71 -0.82
N ALA A 59 -19.29 8.89 -0.21
CA ALA A 59 -20.42 9.38 0.59
C ALA A 59 -19.94 10.14 1.85
N ASP A 60 -18.93 9.62 2.54
CA ASP A 60 -18.33 10.28 3.70
C ASP A 60 -17.75 11.65 3.31
N LEU A 61 -16.98 11.70 2.22
CA LEU A 61 -16.44 12.95 1.67
C LEU A 61 -17.52 13.95 1.25
N PHE A 62 -18.69 13.47 0.81
CA PHE A 62 -19.82 14.32 0.43
C PHE A 62 -20.55 14.92 1.64
N ILE A 63 -20.58 14.20 2.77
CA ILE A 63 -21.25 14.66 4.00
C ILE A 63 -20.40 15.70 4.75
N LEU A 64 -19.06 15.64 4.66
CA LEU A 64 -18.17 16.54 5.39
C LEU A 64 -18.47 18.05 5.18
N PRO A 65 -18.70 18.57 3.96
CA PRO A 65 -19.08 19.97 3.77
C PRO A 65 -20.41 20.35 4.42
N VAL A 66 -21.37 19.42 4.48
CA VAL A 66 -22.67 19.66 5.13
C VAL A 66 -22.47 19.83 6.64
N LEU A 67 -21.69 18.94 7.26
CA LEU A 67 -21.34 19.04 8.68
C LEU A 67 -20.56 20.32 9.01
N GLN A 68 -19.65 20.74 8.13
CA GLN A 68 -18.92 22.01 8.28
C GLN A 68 -19.87 23.20 8.30
N SER A 69 -20.86 23.25 7.40
CA SER A 69 -21.86 24.31 7.34
C SER A 69 -22.70 24.38 8.62
N ILE A 70 -23.07 23.24 9.19
CA ILE A 70 -23.82 23.17 10.45
C ILE A 70 -22.96 23.66 11.61
N LEU A 71 -21.72 23.18 11.72
CA LEU A 71 -20.80 23.56 12.80
C LEU A 71 -20.43 25.05 12.75
N ALA A 72 -20.35 25.62 11.54
CA ALA A 72 -20.05 27.03 11.34
C ALA A 72 -21.10 27.98 11.95
N LEU A 73 -22.32 27.50 12.22
CA LEU A 73 -23.36 28.29 12.90
C LEU A 73 -23.02 28.56 14.37
N GLY A 74 -22.32 27.64 15.04
CA GLY A 74 -21.96 27.75 16.46
C GLY A 74 -20.47 28.02 16.71
N ALA A 75 -19.59 27.67 15.78
CA ALA A 75 -18.14 27.76 15.93
C ALA A 75 -17.42 28.11 14.60
N PRO A 76 -17.68 29.28 14.00
CA PRO A 76 -17.13 29.64 12.68
C PRO A 76 -15.60 29.69 12.64
N ASN A 77 -14.96 30.14 13.73
CA ASN A 77 -13.50 30.20 13.83
C ASN A 77 -12.85 28.81 13.79
N LEU A 78 -13.46 27.83 14.49
CA LEU A 78 -13.00 26.45 14.49
C LEU A 78 -13.09 25.84 13.08
N VAL A 79 -14.22 26.04 12.40
CA VAL A 79 -14.40 25.54 11.03
C VAL A 79 -13.39 26.15 10.07
N SER A 80 -13.11 27.45 10.19
CA SER A 80 -12.11 28.13 9.36
C SER A 80 -10.72 27.51 9.51
N SER A 81 -10.30 27.23 10.75
CA SER A 81 -9.03 26.56 11.04
C SER A 81 -8.95 25.12 10.51
N MET A 82 -10.08 24.42 10.39
CA MET A 82 -10.11 23.03 9.91
C MET A 82 -10.20 22.90 8.38
N LYS A 83 -10.56 23.96 7.64
CA LYS A 83 -10.71 23.90 6.18
C LYS A 83 -9.49 23.32 5.44
N PRO A 84 -8.24 23.75 5.73
CA PRO A 84 -7.06 23.20 5.04
C PRO A 84 -6.89 21.70 5.28
N LEU A 85 -7.11 21.24 6.51
CA LEU A 85 -7.05 19.81 6.86
C LEU A 85 -8.09 19.00 6.10
N LEU A 86 -9.30 19.53 5.92
CA LEU A 86 -10.38 18.84 5.22
C LEU A 86 -10.12 18.73 3.71
N VAL A 87 -9.49 19.73 3.11
CA VAL A 87 -9.01 19.65 1.72
C VAL A 87 -7.97 18.53 1.59
N LEU A 88 -6.97 18.52 2.47
CA LEU A 88 -5.94 17.48 2.48
C LEU A 88 -6.53 16.09 2.69
N CYS A 89 -7.43 15.91 3.66
CA CYS A 89 -8.11 14.64 3.90
C CYS A 89 -8.86 14.15 2.66
N ARG A 90 -9.55 15.05 1.95
CA ARG A 90 -10.25 14.70 0.72
C ARG A 90 -9.30 14.23 -0.37
N GLU A 91 -8.18 14.91 -0.54
CA GLU A 91 -7.14 14.52 -1.49
C GLU A 91 -6.57 13.15 -1.13
N MET A 92 -6.15 12.94 0.12
CA MET A 92 -5.59 11.66 0.59
C MET A 92 -6.58 10.51 0.40
N VAL A 93 -7.83 10.66 0.81
CA VAL A 93 -8.86 9.62 0.63
C VAL A 93 -9.12 9.34 -0.85
N THR A 94 -9.09 10.36 -1.70
CA THR A 94 -9.28 10.16 -3.15
C THR A 94 -8.11 9.39 -3.74
N GLN A 95 -6.88 9.65 -3.29
CA GLN A 95 -5.69 8.92 -3.74
C GLN A 95 -5.70 7.46 -3.29
N GLU A 96 -6.13 7.18 -2.06
CA GLU A 96 -6.31 5.81 -1.54
C GLU A 96 -7.26 4.99 -2.42
N LEU A 97 -8.27 5.61 -3.02
CA LEU A 97 -9.22 4.91 -3.90
C LEU A 97 -8.65 4.51 -5.27
N ASP A 98 -7.41 4.85 -5.59
CA ASP A 98 -6.75 4.44 -6.84
C ASP A 98 -5.47 3.65 -6.54
N MET A 99 -5.56 2.32 -6.67
CA MET A 99 -4.43 1.43 -6.41
C MET A 99 -3.24 1.63 -7.35
N ARG A 100 -3.43 2.31 -8.50
CA ARG A 100 -2.32 2.69 -9.39
C ARG A 100 -1.39 3.68 -8.72
N ILE A 101 -1.93 4.58 -7.88
CA ILE A 101 -1.13 5.56 -7.14
C ILE A 101 -0.22 4.84 -6.16
N GLU A 102 -0.72 3.79 -5.48
CA GLU A 102 0.12 2.94 -4.62
C GLU A 102 1.26 2.28 -5.42
N GLY A 103 0.96 1.76 -6.61
CA GLY A 103 1.96 1.19 -7.53
C GLY A 103 3.04 2.21 -7.91
N TYR A 104 2.64 3.43 -8.30
CA TYR A 104 3.58 4.47 -8.71
C TYR A 104 4.46 4.94 -7.56
N ASN A 105 3.87 5.08 -6.37
CA ASN A 105 4.61 5.46 -5.17
C ASN A 105 5.67 4.41 -4.81
N ARG A 106 5.34 3.12 -4.97
CA ARG A 106 6.27 2.02 -4.75
C ARG A 106 7.44 2.02 -5.73
N GLU A 107 7.18 2.14 -7.03
CA GLU A 107 8.26 2.19 -8.03
C GLU A 107 9.12 3.44 -7.89
N ARG A 108 8.51 4.58 -7.54
CA ARG A 108 9.26 5.81 -7.26
C ARG A 108 10.20 5.65 -6.09
N LEU A 109 9.73 5.05 -5.00
CA LEU A 109 10.55 4.78 -3.82
C LEU A 109 11.66 3.78 -4.15
N ALA A 110 11.38 2.74 -4.94
CA ALA A 110 12.39 1.80 -5.42
C ALA A 110 13.49 2.50 -6.22
N ALA A 111 13.12 3.36 -7.17
CA ALA A 111 14.08 4.11 -7.99
C ALA A 111 14.92 5.12 -7.17
N ILE A 112 14.36 5.69 -6.11
CA ILE A 112 15.09 6.54 -5.16
C ILE A 112 16.17 5.72 -4.44
N PHE A 113 15.79 4.57 -3.89
CA PHE A 113 16.69 3.71 -3.12
C PHE A 113 17.74 2.99 -3.97
N GLU A 114 17.44 2.70 -5.24
CA GLU A 114 18.41 2.17 -6.20
C GLU A 114 19.55 3.18 -6.50
N ARG A 115 19.22 4.48 -6.48
CA ARG A 115 20.16 5.57 -6.80
C ARG A 115 20.84 6.17 -5.57
N SER A 116 20.39 5.81 -4.37
CA SER A 116 20.96 6.33 -3.13
C SER A 116 22.41 5.87 -2.94
N ASP A 117 23.23 6.77 -2.40
CA ASP A 117 24.62 6.57 -2.01
C ASP A 117 24.85 6.88 -0.51
N PHE A 118 23.76 7.02 0.26
CA PHE A 118 23.77 7.53 1.64
C PHE A 118 24.73 6.80 2.60
N ASP A 119 24.89 5.49 2.46
CA ASP A 119 25.77 4.68 3.31
C ASP A 119 27.08 4.25 2.61
N GLY A 120 27.42 4.88 1.49
CA GLY A 120 28.57 4.52 0.66
C GLY A 120 28.36 3.23 -0.14
N ARG A 121 27.16 2.64 -0.12
CA ARG A 121 26.75 1.55 -1.02
C ARG A 121 25.80 2.12 -2.06
N HIS A 122 26.05 1.79 -3.33
CA HIS A 122 25.07 2.00 -4.39
C HIS A 122 24.03 0.88 -4.31
N ALA A 123 22.76 1.27 -4.21
CA ALA A 123 21.61 0.42 -3.92
C ALA A 123 21.62 -0.15 -2.48
N HIS A 124 20.58 0.19 -1.71
CA HIS A 124 20.32 -0.44 -0.42
C HIS A 124 20.04 -1.93 -0.58
N ALA A 125 21.08 -2.75 -0.50
CA ALA A 125 21.01 -4.20 -0.67
C ALA A 125 20.00 -4.88 0.29
N ASN A 126 19.61 -4.19 1.36
CA ASN A 126 18.74 -4.71 2.42
C ASN A 126 17.26 -4.31 2.27
N VAL A 127 16.88 -3.48 1.29
CA VAL A 127 15.49 -3.05 1.08
C VAL A 127 15.02 -3.48 -0.31
N VAL A 128 13.88 -4.17 -0.35
CA VAL A 128 13.33 -4.73 -1.59
C VAL A 128 11.91 -4.23 -1.76
N PHE A 129 11.61 -3.73 -2.96
CA PHE A 129 10.28 -3.28 -3.34
C PHE A 129 9.70 -4.27 -4.35
N PRO A 130 8.58 -4.94 -4.04
CA PRO A 130 7.95 -5.86 -4.98
C PRO A 130 7.63 -5.18 -6.31
N LYS A 131 7.98 -5.81 -7.43
CA LYS A 131 7.66 -5.30 -8.76
C LYS A 131 6.15 -5.20 -8.95
N VAL A 132 5.68 -4.14 -9.61
CA VAL A 132 4.28 -3.97 -10.00
C VAL A 132 4.05 -4.58 -11.39
N PHE A 133 2.99 -5.38 -11.53
CA PHE A 133 2.52 -5.88 -12.82
C PHE A 133 1.47 -4.92 -13.36
N TRP A 134 1.92 -3.89 -14.09
CA TRP A 134 1.06 -2.81 -14.58
C TRP A 134 -0.02 -3.27 -15.56
N GLU A 135 0.26 -4.30 -16.36
CA GLU A 135 -0.73 -4.91 -17.26
C GLU A 135 -1.97 -5.43 -16.50
N TRP A 136 -1.78 -5.85 -15.25
CA TRP A 136 -2.82 -6.40 -14.38
C TRP A 136 -3.19 -5.45 -13.23
N THR A 137 -2.85 -4.17 -13.34
CA THR A 137 -3.13 -3.15 -12.33
C THR A 137 -4.10 -2.09 -12.87
N ALA A 138 -5.13 -1.78 -12.08
CA ALA A 138 -6.20 -0.85 -12.37
C ALA A 138 -6.61 -0.07 -11.11
N GLU A 139 -7.61 0.81 -11.20
CA GLU A 139 -8.05 1.66 -10.08
C GLU A 139 -8.37 0.85 -8.79
N ARG A 140 -8.98 -0.33 -8.94
CA ARG A 140 -9.48 -1.14 -7.81
C ARG A 140 -8.66 -2.40 -7.50
N VAL A 141 -7.65 -2.68 -8.32
CA VAL A 141 -6.84 -3.91 -8.24
C VAL A 141 -5.39 -3.56 -8.54
N MET A 142 -4.47 -4.01 -7.68
CA MET A 142 -3.05 -3.93 -7.94
C MET A 142 -2.44 -5.32 -7.87
N VAL A 143 -1.63 -5.67 -8.85
CA VAL A 143 -0.90 -6.94 -8.89
C VAL A 143 0.58 -6.64 -8.71
N GLN A 144 1.21 -7.34 -7.77
CA GLN A 144 2.62 -7.19 -7.47
C GLN A 144 3.30 -8.54 -7.25
N GLU A 145 4.61 -8.54 -7.33
CA GLU A 145 5.45 -9.69 -7.02
C GLU A 145 5.20 -10.21 -5.60
N LEU A 146 5.19 -11.53 -5.44
CA LEU A 146 5.20 -12.18 -4.15
C LEU A 146 6.61 -12.12 -3.55
N ALA A 147 6.75 -11.55 -2.35
CA ALA A 147 8.00 -11.59 -1.60
C ALA A 147 8.24 -13.00 -1.03
N VAL A 148 8.83 -13.88 -1.84
CA VAL A 148 9.07 -15.29 -1.48
C VAL A 148 9.97 -15.41 -0.25
N GLY A 149 9.54 -16.22 0.72
CA GLY A 149 10.28 -16.46 1.96
C GLY A 149 10.21 -15.32 2.97
N ALA A 150 9.51 -14.22 2.65
CA ALA A 150 9.39 -13.10 3.56
C ALA A 150 8.33 -13.36 4.63
N VAL A 151 8.64 -13.00 5.87
CA VAL A 151 7.75 -13.12 7.04
C VAL A 151 7.38 -11.74 7.57
N SER A 152 6.19 -11.58 8.14
CA SER A 152 5.79 -10.28 8.70
C SER A 152 6.68 -9.91 9.87
N LEU A 153 7.08 -8.65 9.95
CA LEU A 153 7.80 -8.11 11.11
C LEU A 153 6.98 -8.22 12.41
N ASN A 154 5.65 -8.30 12.33
CA ASN A 154 4.79 -8.55 13.49
C ASN A 154 4.96 -9.96 14.09
N ASP A 155 5.48 -10.93 13.33
CA ASP A 155 5.68 -12.29 13.79
C ASP A 155 7.14 -12.50 14.22
N VAL A 156 7.43 -12.13 15.47
CA VAL A 156 8.77 -12.21 16.06
C VAL A 156 9.34 -13.63 15.95
N ALA A 157 8.52 -14.65 16.18
CA ALA A 157 8.96 -16.04 16.15
C ALA A 157 9.32 -16.48 14.72
N ALA A 158 8.55 -16.04 13.71
CA ALA A 158 8.87 -16.29 12.32
C ALA A 158 10.13 -15.54 11.86
N VAL A 159 10.33 -14.30 12.31
CA VAL A 159 11.55 -13.52 12.02
C VAL A 159 12.79 -14.19 12.59
N GLU A 160 12.75 -14.60 13.86
CA GLU A 160 13.85 -15.33 14.49
C GLU A 160 14.07 -16.70 13.82
N GLY A 161 12.99 -17.38 13.46
CA GLY A 161 13.02 -18.65 12.72
C GLY A 161 13.63 -18.55 11.32
N ALA A 162 13.56 -17.36 10.68
CA ALA A 162 14.23 -17.06 9.43
C ALA A 162 15.74 -16.80 9.59
N GLY A 163 16.26 -16.81 10.83
CA GLY A 163 17.68 -16.60 11.12
C GLY A 163 18.11 -15.14 11.17
N VAL A 164 17.15 -14.19 11.16
CA VAL A 164 17.43 -12.76 11.26
C VAL A 164 17.23 -12.32 12.72
N PRO A 165 18.26 -11.83 13.43
CA PRO A 165 18.07 -11.27 14.76
C PRO A 165 17.09 -10.09 14.69
N TYR A 166 16.06 -10.09 15.53
CA TYR A 166 15.00 -9.09 15.47
C TYR A 166 15.52 -7.64 15.57
N GLY A 167 16.56 -7.41 16.37
CA GLY A 167 17.23 -6.10 16.45
C GLY A 167 17.80 -5.62 15.12
N VAL A 168 18.38 -6.52 14.32
CA VAL A 168 18.91 -6.19 12.98
C VAL A 168 17.78 -5.81 12.02
N ALA A 169 16.64 -6.51 12.10
CA ALA A 169 15.46 -6.17 11.30
C ALA A 169 14.92 -4.77 11.65
N VAL A 170 14.84 -4.44 12.95
CA VAL A 170 14.40 -3.12 13.43
C VAL A 170 15.38 -2.03 13.01
N ASP A 171 16.68 -2.27 13.13
CA ASP A 171 17.72 -1.30 12.71
C ASP A 171 17.63 -1.01 11.21
N ALA A 172 17.42 -2.03 10.37
CA ALA A 172 17.25 -1.85 8.93
C ALA A 172 15.99 -1.03 8.60
N VAL A 173 14.87 -1.29 9.29
CA VAL A 173 13.62 -0.53 9.13
C VAL A 173 13.81 0.93 9.55
N LEU A 174 14.49 1.17 10.67
CA LEU A 174 14.76 2.51 11.16
C LEU A 174 15.69 3.28 10.22
N GLN A 175 16.74 2.62 9.70
CA GLN A 175 17.64 3.21 8.71
C GLN A 175 16.88 3.61 7.45
N PHE A 176 16.07 2.71 6.90
CA PHE A 176 15.20 2.98 5.75
C PHE A 176 14.30 4.19 5.99
N PHE A 177 13.63 4.26 7.14
CA PHE A 177 12.72 5.36 7.48
C PHE A 177 13.46 6.70 7.67
N CYS A 178 14.59 6.69 8.38
CA CYS A 178 15.37 7.90 8.60
C CYS A 178 15.90 8.44 7.26
N GLU A 179 16.41 7.59 6.40
CA GLU A 179 16.91 8.01 5.10
C GLU A 179 15.79 8.54 4.18
N SER A 180 14.68 7.82 4.09
CA SER A 180 13.55 8.24 3.26
C SER A 180 13.01 9.63 3.65
N VAL A 181 13.02 9.95 4.95
CA VAL A 181 12.57 11.23 5.50
C VAL A 181 13.65 12.31 5.37
N PHE A 182 14.85 12.07 5.88
CA PHE A 182 15.87 13.12 6.07
C PHE A 182 16.78 13.33 4.86
N VAL A 183 16.86 12.36 3.96
CA VAL A 183 17.73 12.43 2.77
C VAL A 183 16.90 12.66 1.51
N HIS A 184 15.89 11.82 1.30
CA HIS A 184 15.15 11.81 0.04
C HIS A 184 13.88 12.67 0.06
N GLY A 185 13.36 13.00 1.23
CA GLY A 185 12.09 13.73 1.38
C GLY A 185 10.89 12.99 0.77
N TYR A 186 10.98 11.66 0.64
CA TYR A 186 9.94 10.80 0.09
C TYR A 186 9.92 9.47 0.84
N THR A 187 8.85 9.21 1.58
CA THR A 187 8.79 8.14 2.57
C THR A 187 7.50 7.32 2.49
N HIS A 188 7.58 6.10 3.04
CA HIS A 188 6.42 5.29 3.35
C HIS A 188 5.77 5.81 4.64
N ASN A 189 4.63 6.49 4.53
CA ASN A 189 3.98 7.15 5.66
C ASN A 189 3.27 6.20 6.65
N ASP A 190 3.21 4.89 6.36
CA ASP A 190 2.60 3.87 7.22
C ASP A 190 3.57 2.71 7.52
N MET A 191 4.50 2.93 8.45
CA MET A 191 5.49 1.92 8.87
C MET A 191 4.91 0.87 9.83
N HIS A 192 3.60 0.63 9.82
CA HIS A 192 3.00 -0.44 10.61
C HIS A 192 3.68 -1.79 10.28
N PRO A 193 4.04 -2.63 11.27
CA PRO A 193 4.84 -3.82 10.99
C PRO A 193 4.11 -4.87 10.13
N GLY A 194 2.80 -4.75 9.95
CA GLY A 194 2.04 -5.54 8.98
C GLY A 194 2.36 -5.23 7.51
N ASN A 195 2.91 -4.04 7.23
CA ASN A 195 3.35 -3.63 5.89
C ASN A 195 4.83 -3.94 5.62
N LEU A 196 5.55 -4.43 6.63
CA LEU A 196 6.98 -4.70 6.58
C LEU A 196 7.21 -6.20 6.63
N MET A 197 8.03 -6.71 5.71
CA MET A 197 8.38 -8.12 5.65
C MET A 197 9.90 -8.29 5.69
N ILE A 198 10.36 -9.34 6.36
CA ILE A 198 11.77 -9.68 6.56
C ILE A 198 12.08 -10.99 5.85
N ARG A 199 13.21 -11.07 5.17
CA ARG A 199 13.74 -12.26 4.49
C ARG A 199 15.25 -12.32 4.59
#